data_AF-A0A1J3C7W1-F1
#
_entry.id   AF-A0A1J3C7W1-F1
#
_cell.length_a   1.000
_cell.length_b   1.000
_cell.length_c   1.000
_cell.angle_alpha   90.00
_cell.angle_beta   90.00
_cell.angle_gamma   90.00
#
_symmetry.space_group_name_H-M   'P 1'
#
loop_
_entity.id
_entity.type
_entity.pdbx_description
1 polymer ?
#
loop_
_entity_poly.entity_id
_entity_poly.type
_entity_poly.pdbx_seq_one_letter_code
_entity_poly.pdbx_strand_id
1 'polypeptide(L)'
;AGTEAARQAIWLQELLGEVTGYLCERVVIRIDNQSAIALARNPVFHGRSKHIHSRYHFLRECVEKGLIEVEHVPGSEQKADILTKALGRVKFKEMRELIGVHDLGDEDFKLKGENVGLSLK
;
A
#
# COMPACT_ATOMS: atom_id res chain seq x y z
N ALA A 1 4.53 9.84 -2.69
CA ALA A 1 3.70 8.62 -2.57
C ALA A 1 4.44 7.57 -1.75
N GLY A 2 5.46 6.88 -2.29
CA GLY A 2 6.15 5.77 -1.59
C GLY A 2 6.60 6.07 -0.15
N THR A 3 7.29 7.19 0.10
CA THR A 3 7.76 7.59 1.44
C THR A 3 6.61 7.78 2.44
N GLU A 4 5.51 8.42 2.01
CA GLU A 4 4.35 8.65 2.89
C GLU A 4 3.60 7.34 3.13
N ALA A 5 3.48 6.48 2.10
CA ALA A 5 2.94 5.15 2.24
C ALA A 5 3.74 4.31 3.25
N ALA A 6 5.08 4.41 3.23
CA ALA A 6 5.94 3.74 4.21
C ALA A 6 5.74 4.26 5.62
N ARG A 7 5.67 5.58 5.81
CA ARG A 7 5.40 6.17 7.13
C ARG A 7 4.04 5.69 7.67
N GLN A 8 3.00 5.75 6.86
CA GLN A 8 1.66 5.32 7.28
C GLN A 8 1.58 3.81 7.51
N ALA A 9 2.24 3.00 6.69
CA ALA A 9 2.31 1.56 6.83
C ALA A 9 2.95 1.13 8.15
N ILE A 10 4.10 1.71 8.49
CA ILE A 10 4.80 1.44 9.75
C ILE A 10 3.93 1.83 10.94
N TRP A 11 3.37 3.04 10.92
CA TRP A 11 2.47 3.50 11.99
C TRP A 11 1.25 2.59 12.15
N LEU A 12 0.63 2.17 11.04
CA LEU A 12 -0.53 1.29 11.09
C LEU A 12 -0.17 -0.11 11.59
N GLN A 13 1.00 -0.63 11.23
CA GLN A 13 1.53 -1.90 11.73
C GLN A 13 1.72 -1.85 13.25
N GLU A 14 2.33 -0.78 13.78
CA GLU A 14 2.52 -0.56 15.22
C GLU A 14 1.17 -0.46 15.94
N LEU A 15 0.26 0.39 15.43
CA LEU A 15 -1.09 0.56 15.99
C LEU A 15 -1.87 -0.76 16.03
N LEU A 16 -1.85 -1.52 14.93
CA LEU A 16 -2.51 -2.83 14.88
C LEU A 16 -1.86 -3.82 15.84
N GLY A 17 -0.53 -3.78 16.01
CA GLY A 17 0.18 -4.56 17.01
C GLY A 17 -0.29 -4.26 18.43
N GLU A 18 -0.45 -2.98 18.77
CA GLU A 18 -0.95 -2.55 20.08
C GLU A 18 -2.41 -2.95 20.33
N VAL A 19 -3.27 -2.78 19.33
CA VAL A 19 -4.72 -3.04 19.46
C VAL A 19 -5.04 -4.53 19.44
N THR A 20 -4.36 -5.30 18.60
CA THR A 20 -4.69 -6.72 18.35
C THR A 20 -3.77 -7.70 19.07
N GLY A 21 -2.60 -7.24 19.55
CA GLY A 21 -1.55 -8.10 20.09
C GLY A 21 -0.75 -8.86 19.03
N TYR A 22 -1.06 -8.67 17.74
CA TYR A 22 -0.37 -9.31 16.62
C TYR A 22 0.37 -8.27 15.78
N LEU A 23 1.69 -8.36 15.76
CA LEU A 23 2.52 -7.52 14.91
C LEU A 23 2.70 -8.20 13.54
N CYS A 24 2.27 -7.52 12.47
CA CYS A 24 2.62 -7.94 11.12
C CYS A 24 4.15 -7.86 10.97
N GLU A 25 4.83 -8.90 10.50
CA GLU A 25 6.29 -8.91 10.45
C GLU A 25 6.87 -7.97 9.37
N ARG A 26 6.12 -7.75 8.27
CA ARG A 26 6.63 -6.98 7.13
C ARG A 26 5.50 -6.42 6.27
N VAL A 27 5.55 -5.12 5.97
CA VAL A 27 4.61 -4.48 5.05
C VAL A 27 5.21 -4.36 3.65
N VAL A 28 4.52 -4.91 2.65
CA VAL A 28 4.90 -4.79 1.24
C VAL A 28 4.23 -3.57 0.62
N ILE A 29 5.02 -2.64 0.09
CA ILE A 29 4.58 -1.45 -0.61
C ILE A 29 4.79 -1.64 -2.11
N ARG A 30 3.69 -1.61 -2.86
CA ARG A 30 3.71 -1.76 -4.32
C ARG A 30 3.85 -0.40 -5.02
N ILE A 31 4.90 -0.25 -5.81
CA ILE A 31 5.28 0.99 -6.50
C ILE A 31 5.36 0.72 -8.01
N ASP A 32 4.79 1.62 -8.81
CA ASP A 32 4.81 1.53 -10.28
C ASP A 32 6.06 2.13 -10.92
N ASN A 33 6.69 3.07 -10.23
CA ASN A 33 7.93 3.70 -10.67
C ASN A 33 9.16 2.83 -10.33
N GLN A 34 9.68 2.12 -11.34
CA GLN A 34 10.89 1.30 -11.20
C GLN A 34 12.12 2.10 -10.77
N SER A 35 12.27 3.35 -11.21
CA SER A 35 13.38 4.21 -10.78
C SER A 35 13.30 4.50 -9.28
N ALA A 36 12.09 4.68 -8.74
CA ALA A 36 11.89 4.86 -7.30
C ALA A 36 12.27 3.60 -6.50
N ILE A 37 11.94 2.41 -7.02
CA ILE A 37 12.33 1.12 -6.42
C ILE A 37 13.85 0.94 -6.46
N ALA A 38 14.48 1.24 -7.60
CA ALA A 38 15.94 1.15 -7.75
C ALA A 38 16.65 2.09 -6.77
N LEU A 39 16.16 3.32 -6.58
CA LEU A 39 16.70 4.27 -5.60
C LEU A 39 16.52 3.80 -4.16
N ALA A 40 15.44 3.09 -3.86
CA ALA A 40 15.17 2.52 -2.54
C ALA A 40 16.08 1.32 -2.22
N ARG A 41 16.43 0.52 -3.24
CA ARG A 41 17.23 -0.70 -3.08
C ARG A 41 18.75 -0.51 -3.26
N ASN A 42 19.20 0.51 -4.01
CA ASN A 42 20.61 0.66 -4.37
C ASN A 42 21.12 2.11 -4.17
N PRO A 43 22.23 2.31 -3.42
CA PRO A 43 22.83 3.62 -3.20
C PRO A 43 23.59 4.23 -4.38
N VAL A 44 23.85 3.49 -5.47
CA VAL A 44 24.80 3.90 -6.55
C VAL A 44 24.30 5.05 -7.43
N PHE A 45 23.08 5.57 -7.24
CA PHE A 45 22.58 6.71 -8.01
C PHE A 45 23.00 8.07 -7.41
N HIS A 46 23.99 8.71 -8.02
CA HIS A 46 24.54 10.02 -7.65
C HIS A 46 23.71 11.19 -8.24
N GLY A 47 22.41 11.24 -7.94
CA GLY A 47 21.49 12.25 -8.48
C GLY A 47 21.44 13.58 -7.70
N ARG A 48 21.73 14.70 -8.38
CA ARG A 48 21.90 16.08 -7.87
C ARG A 48 20.64 16.79 -7.29
N SER A 49 19.62 16.09 -6.80
CA SER A 49 18.37 16.73 -6.32
C SER A 49 18.11 16.47 -4.83
N LYS A 50 18.31 17.51 -4.00
CA LYS A 50 18.21 17.43 -2.52
C LYS A 50 16.85 16.90 -2.00
N HIS A 51 15.74 17.30 -2.62
CA HIS A 51 14.39 16.85 -2.21
C HIS A 51 14.08 15.40 -2.58
N ILE A 52 14.65 14.92 -3.70
CA ILE A 52 14.65 13.51 -4.09
C ILE A 52 15.42 12.75 -3.01
N HIS A 53 16.64 13.19 -2.71
CA HIS A 53 17.54 12.54 -1.75
C HIS A 53 16.84 12.23 -0.41
N SER A 54 16.22 13.22 0.25
CA SER A 54 15.62 13.01 1.58
C SER A 54 14.46 12.00 1.59
N ARG A 55 13.57 12.01 0.58
CA ARG A 55 12.43 11.08 0.52
C ARG A 55 12.85 9.64 0.19
N TYR A 56 13.86 9.47 -0.66
CA TYR A 56 14.41 8.15 -0.99
C TYR A 56 15.29 7.59 0.13
N HIS A 57 15.98 8.45 0.90
CA HIS A 57 16.75 8.00 2.08
C HIS A 57 15.88 7.33 3.12
N PHE A 58 14.73 7.94 3.47
CA PHE A 58 13.81 7.31 4.42
C PHE A 58 13.31 5.95 3.91
N LEU A 59 12.87 5.89 2.65
CA LEU A 59 12.35 4.66 2.06
C LEU A 59 13.43 3.56 2.03
N ARG A 60 14.66 3.93 1.67
CA ARG A 60 15.83 3.04 1.70
C ARG A 60 16.12 2.56 3.11
N GLU A 61 16.21 3.45 4.08
CA GLU A 61 16.47 3.11 5.48
C GLU A 61 15.42 2.12 6.02
N CYS A 62 14.14 2.32 5.67
CA CYS A 62 13.08 1.39 6.04
C CYS A 62 13.25 0.01 5.38
N VAL A 63 13.66 -0.05 4.11
CA VAL A 63 13.94 -1.30 3.40
C VAL A 63 15.19 -2.00 3.96
N GLU A 64 16.27 -1.27 4.21
CA GLU A 64 17.54 -1.78 4.77
C GLU A 64 17.36 -2.32 6.19
N LYS A 65 16.53 -1.66 7.02
CA LYS A 65 16.14 -2.15 8.35
C LYS A 65 15.10 -3.28 8.31
N GLY A 66 14.60 -3.63 7.12
CA GLY A 66 13.60 -4.68 6.94
C GLY A 66 12.20 -4.33 7.46
N LEU A 67 11.93 -3.05 7.77
CA LEU A 67 10.62 -2.58 8.25
C LEU A 67 9.55 -2.69 7.16
N ILE A 68 9.97 -2.49 5.91
CA ILE A 68 9.11 -2.61 4.73
C ILE A 68 9.82 -3.37 3.63
N GLU A 69 9.03 -3.86 2.69
CA GLU A 69 9.50 -4.34 1.40
C GLU A 69 8.86 -3.53 0.29
N VAL A 70 9.60 -3.32 -0.80
CA VAL A 70 9.10 -2.59 -1.97
C VAL A 70 9.04 -3.54 -3.16
N GLU A 71 7.89 -3.62 -3.82
CA GLU A 71 7.66 -4.44 -5.00
C GLU A 71 7.18 -3.59 -6.17
N HIS A 72 7.50 -4.01 -7.39
CA HIS A 72 6.97 -3.37 -8.59
C HIS A 72 5.54 -3.84 -8.88
N VAL A 73 4.66 -2.90 -9.23
CA VAL A 73 3.36 -3.19 -9.83
C VAL A 73 3.23 -2.40 -11.14
N PRO A 74 2.74 -2.97 -12.24
CA PRO A 74 2.48 -2.19 -13.45
C PRO A 74 1.54 -1.01 -13.15
N GLY A 75 1.77 0.16 -13.75
CA GLY A 75 0.89 1.33 -13.56
C GLY A 75 -0.57 1.05 -13.96
N SER A 76 -0.80 0.12 -14.89
CA SER A 76 -2.15 -0.35 -15.26
C SER A 76 -2.88 -1.08 -14.13
N GLU A 77 -2.14 -1.62 -13.16
CA GLU A 77 -2.61 -2.40 -12.01
C GLU A 77 -2.41 -1.66 -10.68
N GLN A 78 -1.92 -0.41 -10.71
CA GLN A 78 -1.70 0.37 -9.51
C GLN A 78 -3.04 0.80 -8.91
N LYS A 79 -3.54 0.03 -7.95
CA LYS A 79 -4.83 0.27 -7.26
C LYS A 79 -4.95 1.67 -6.67
N ALA A 80 -3.85 2.27 -6.22
CA ALA A 80 -3.85 3.61 -5.64
C ALA A 80 -4.23 4.72 -6.64
N ASP A 81 -4.16 4.45 -7.94
CA ASP A 81 -4.46 5.45 -8.97
C ASP A 81 -5.92 5.90 -8.95
N ILE A 82 -6.86 5.03 -8.58
CA ILE A 82 -8.28 5.41 -8.47
C ILE A 82 -8.52 6.47 -7.40
N LEU A 83 -7.67 6.51 -6.37
CA LEU A 83 -7.77 7.45 -5.26
C LEU A 83 -6.96 8.73 -5.47
N THR A 84 -6.06 8.74 -6.46
CA THR A 84 -5.06 9.82 -6.60
C THR A 84 -5.06 10.50 -7.97
N LYS A 85 -5.66 9.88 -8.99
CA LYS A 85 -5.71 10.39 -10.36
C LYS A 85 -7.15 10.59 -10.83
N ALA A 86 -7.37 11.61 -11.65
CA ALA A 86 -8.61 11.74 -12.41
C ALA A 86 -8.60 10.73 -13.57
N LEU A 87 -9.23 9.57 -13.37
CA LEU A 87 -9.28 8.50 -14.36
C LEU A 87 -10.44 8.69 -15.34
N GLY A 88 -10.22 8.38 -16.62
CA GLY A 88 -11.30 8.28 -17.60
C GLY A 88 -12.28 7.15 -17.25
N ARG A 89 -13.53 7.25 -17.70
CA ARG A 89 -14.64 6.34 -17.34
C ARG A 89 -14.28 4.85 -17.43
N VAL A 90 -13.61 4.43 -18.50
CA VAL A 90 -13.24 3.02 -18.71
C VAL A 90 -12.25 2.56 -17.64
N LYS A 91 -11.14 3.30 -17.46
CA LYS A 91 -10.13 2.97 -16.46
C LYS A 91 -10.67 3.05 -15.03
N PHE A 92 -11.55 3.99 -14.74
CA PHE A 92 -12.20 4.10 -13.44
C PHE A 92 -13.03 2.86 -13.12
N LYS A 93 -13.81 2.34 -14.09
CA LYS A 93 -14.57 1.08 -13.92
C LYS A 93 -13.66 -0.12 -13.66
N GLU A 94 -12.62 -0.29 -14.47
CA GLU A 94 -11.62 -1.35 -14.26
C GLU A 94 -11.00 -1.29 -12.86
N MET A 95 -10.59 -0.09 -12.41
CA MET A 95 -9.99 0.07 -11.09
C MET A 95 -11.00 -0.16 -9.96
N ARG A 96 -12.28 0.20 -10.15
CA ARG A 96 -13.36 -0.04 -9.19
C ARG A 96 -13.51 -1.54 -8.93
N GLU A 97 -13.53 -2.33 -10.00
CA GLU A 97 -13.56 -3.79 -9.93
C GLU A 97 -12.28 -4.33 -9.28
N LEU A 98 -11.11 -3.79 -9.63
CA LEU A 98 -9.82 -4.22 -9.10
C LEU A 98 -9.67 -4.02 -7.57
N ILE A 99 -10.33 -3.02 -6.99
CA ILE A 99 -10.37 -2.79 -5.54
C ILE A 99 -11.54 -3.50 -4.84
N GLY A 100 -12.37 -4.25 -5.58
CA GLY A 100 -13.48 -5.03 -5.04
C GLY A 100 -14.72 -4.20 -4.71
N VAL A 101 -14.90 -3.05 -5.36
CA VAL A 101 -16.14 -2.26 -5.21
C VAL A 101 -17.20 -2.84 -6.13
N HIS A 102 -18.28 -3.32 -5.52
CA HIS A 102 -19.42 -3.93 -6.19
C HIS A 102 -20.72 -3.20 -5.84
N ASP A 103 -21.68 -3.22 -6.77
CA ASP A 103 -23.02 -2.69 -6.53
C ASP A 103 -23.82 -3.74 -5.75
N LEU A 104 -24.44 -3.33 -4.64
CA LEU A 104 -25.18 -4.25 -3.73
C LEU A 104 -26.54 -4.71 -4.28
N GLY A 105 -26.92 -4.25 -5.48
CA GLY A 105 -28.23 -4.52 -6.09
C GLY A 105 -28.29 -5.82 -6.89
N ASP A 106 -27.15 -6.40 -7.26
CA ASP A 106 -27.04 -7.60 -8.07
C ASP A 106 -26.35 -8.72 -7.24
N GLU A 107 -27.17 -9.62 -6.68
CA GLU A 107 -26.83 -10.86 -5.94
C GLU A 107 -26.49 -10.77 -4.43
N ASP A 108 -26.96 -11.81 -3.71
CA ASP A 108 -26.90 -12.04 -2.26
C ASP A 108 -25.49 -11.90 -1.66
N PHE A 109 -25.09 -10.68 -1.31
CA PHE A 109 -23.86 -10.45 -0.54
C PHE A 109 -23.99 -11.04 0.87
N LYS A 110 -23.65 -12.33 1.01
CA LYS A 110 -23.52 -12.98 2.33
C LYS A 110 -22.25 -12.45 2.99
N LEU A 111 -22.42 -11.45 3.86
CA LEU A 111 -21.44 -11.17 4.91
C LEU A 111 -21.23 -12.47 5.69
N LYS A 112 -20.13 -13.18 5.43
CA LYS A 112 -19.67 -14.24 6.33
C LYS A 112 -19.24 -13.57 7.62
N GLY A 113 -20.19 -13.39 8.52
CA GLY A 113 -19.94 -13.08 9.92
C GLY A 113 -19.34 -14.29 10.62
N GLU A 114 -18.13 -14.68 10.25
CA GLU A 114 -17.28 -15.47 11.13
C GLU A 114 -16.71 -14.46 12.14
N ASN A 115 -17.18 -14.55 13.39
CA ASN A 115 -16.83 -13.75 14.59
C ASN A 115 -17.87 -12.73 15.09
N VAL A 116 -19.06 -13.21 15.45
CA VAL A 116 -19.75 -12.68 16.64
C VAL A 116 -20.20 -13.85 17.51
N GLY A 117 -19.22 -14.48 18.17
CA GLY A 117 -19.49 -15.32 19.32
C GLY A 117 -19.84 -14.44 20.52
N LEU A 118 -21.05 -13.93 20.58
CA LEU A 118 -21.66 -13.45 21.81
C LEU A 118 -22.98 -14.19 22.00
N SER A 119 -22.85 -15.40 22.55
CA SER A 119 -23.93 -16.00 23.33
C SER A 119 -23.98 -15.22 24.65
N LEU A 120 -24.87 -14.24 24.71
CA LEU A 120 -25.34 -13.71 25.98
C LEU A 120 -26.76 -14.25 26.16
N LYS A 121 -26.90 -15.10 27.19
CA LYS A 121 -28.19 -15.52 27.74
C LYS A 121 -29.01 -14.32 28.19
#